data_AF-A0A410X1G3-F1
#
_entry.id   AF-A0A410X1G3-F1
#
_cell.length_a   1.000
_cell.length_b   1.000
_cell.length_c   1.000
_cell.angle_alpha   90.00
_cell.angle_beta   90.00
_cell.angle_gamma   90.00
#
_symmetry.space_group_name_H-M   'P 1'
#
loop_
_entity.id
_entity.type
_entity.pdbx_description
1 polymer ?
#
loop_
_entity_poly.entity_id
_entity_poly.type
_entity_poly.pdbx_seq_one_letter_code
_entity_poly.pdbx_strand_id
1 'polypeptide(L)' 'MSENRNEQISQLIPIGKNEDVEFSSEEADAEDLEALQRANAADSRQERQGS' A
#
# COMPACT_ATOMS: atom_id res chain seq x y z
N MET A 1 -39.40 -11.80 8.79
CA MET A 1 -38.58 -10.69 9.32
C MET A 1 -37.35 -11.29 10.01
N SER A 2 -36.33 -11.66 9.23
CA SER A 2 -35.08 -12.24 9.77
C SER A 2 -33.88 -11.74 8.97
N GLU A 3 -33.64 -10.43 9.02
CA GLU A 3 -32.49 -9.78 8.36
C GLU A 3 -31.60 -9.01 9.35
N ASN A 4 -31.78 -9.18 10.66
CA ASN A 4 -31.16 -8.27 11.64
C ASN A 4 -29.89 -8.79 12.35
N ARG A 5 -29.45 -10.04 12.11
CA ARG A 5 -28.32 -10.62 12.87
C ARG A 5 -26.96 -10.32 12.25
N ASN A 6 -26.89 -10.20 10.91
CA ASN A 6 -25.63 -9.91 10.21
C ASN A 6 -25.19 -8.45 10.37
N GLU A 7 -26.13 -7.51 10.41
CA GLU A 7 -25.83 -6.08 10.57
C GLU A 7 -25.25 -5.76 11.96
N GLN A 8 -25.72 -6.48 13.00
CA GLN A 8 -25.26 -6.29 14.38
C GLN A 8 -23.81 -6.75 14.57
N ILE A 9 -23.38 -7.83 13.89
CA ILE A 9 -22.00 -8.31 13.97
C ILE A 9 -21.04 -7.31 13.32
N SER A 10 -21.44 -6.66 12.22
CA SER A 10 -20.60 -5.67 11.53
C SER A 10 -20.35 -4.41 12.36
N GLN A 11 -21.21 -4.07 13.32
CA GLN A 11 -21.02 -2.91 14.22
C GLN A 11 -20.14 -3.23 15.43
N LEU A 12 -19.99 -4.52 15.80
CA LEU A 12 -19.19 -4.97 16.94
C LEU A 12 -17.73 -5.29 16.59
N ILE A 13 -17.41 -5.47 15.31
CA ILE A 13 -16.03 -5.67 14.89
C ILE A 13 -15.41 -4.28 14.71
N PRO A 14 -14.41 -3.88 15.53
CA PRO A 14 -13.68 -2.65 15.27
C PRO A 14 -13.00 -2.80 13.91
N ILE A 15 -13.55 -2.11 12.90
CA ILE A 15 -12.90 -1.98 11.61
C ILE A 15 -11.64 -1.17 11.89
N GLY A 16 -10.49 -1.85 11.88
CA GLY A 16 -9.20 -1.19 12.00
C GLY A 16 -9.10 -0.11 10.93
N LYS A 17 -8.92 1.14 11.35
CA LYS A 17 -8.57 2.21 10.42
C LYS A 17 -7.10 1.98 10.08
N ASN A 18 -6.83 1.37 8.93
CA ASN A 18 -5.48 1.30 8.41
C ASN A 18 -5.08 2.72 7.99
N GLU A 19 -3.96 3.20 8.52
CA GLU A 19 -3.34 4.45 8.07
C GLU A 19 -2.38 4.16 6.92
N ASP A 20 -2.27 5.10 5.99
CA ASP A 20 -1.34 4.99 4.89
C ASP A 20 0.10 5.05 5.43
N VAL A 21 0.95 4.15 4.94
CA VAL A 21 2.37 4.08 5.32
C VAL A 21 3.19 4.71 4.22
N GLU A 22 3.91 5.78 4.58
CA GLU A 22 4.81 6.50 3.67
C GLU A 22 6.22 5.89 3.67
N PHE A 23 6.92 6.01 2.56
CA PHE A 23 8.30 5.55 2.47
C PHE A 23 9.25 6.46 3.29
N SER A 24 10.12 5.84 4.10
CA SER A 24 11.11 6.51 4.93
C SER A 24 12.52 6.05 4.53
N SER A 25 13.33 6.96 3.96
CA SER A 25 14.69 6.60 3.52
C SER A 25 15.66 6.38 4.67
N GLU A 26 15.36 6.91 5.86
CA GLU A 26 16.19 6.77 7.06
C GLU A 26 16.00 5.40 7.73
N GLU A 27 14.84 4.77 7.51
CA GLU A 27 14.51 3.43 8.01
C GLU A 27 14.71 2.33 6.95
N ALA A 28 14.90 2.74 5.69
CA ALA A 28 15.13 1.83 4.57
C ALA A 28 16.46 1.09 4.71
N ASP A 29 16.42 -0.21 4.51
CA ASP A 29 17.64 -1.01 4.44
C ASP A 29 18.29 -0.98 3.04
N ALA A 30 19.39 -1.70 2.89
CA ALA A 30 20.12 -1.73 1.63
C ALA A 30 19.29 -2.34 0.48
N GLU A 31 18.39 -3.29 0.78
CA GLU A 31 17.55 -3.96 -0.21
C GLU A 31 16.42 -3.02 -0.66
N ASP A 32 15.82 -2.29 0.27
CA ASP A 32 14.80 -1.26 -0.01
C ASP A 32 15.34 -0.18 -0.95
N LEU A 33 16.56 0.29 -0.70
CA LEU A 33 17.22 1.30 -1.55
C LEU A 33 17.54 0.76 -2.95
N GLU A 34 17.96 -0.51 -3.06
CA GLU A 34 18.21 -1.13 -4.36
C GLU A 34 16.92 -1.29 -5.15
N ALA A 35 15.83 -1.70 -4.50
CA ALA A 35 14.52 -1.82 -5.11
C ALA A 35 14.04 -0.48 -5.67
N LEU A 36 14.20 0.61 -4.92
CA LEU A 36 13.89 1.97 -5.38
C LEU A 36 14.68 2.37 -6.63
N GLN A 37 16.00 2.09 -6.65
CA GLN A 37 16.83 2.38 -7.82
C GLN A 37 16.38 1.58 -9.04
N ARG A 38 16.03 0.30 -8.84
CA ARG A 38 15.55 -0.58 -9.90
C ARG A 38 14.21 -0.08 -10.48
N ALA A 39 13.29 0.34 -9.62
CA ALA A 39 11.99 0.90 -10.02
C ALA A 39 12.17 2.17 -10.86
N ASN A 40 12.91 3.16 -10.32
CA ASN A 40 13.19 4.42 -11.02
C ASN A 40 13.85 4.20 -12.39
N ALA A 41 14.78 3.26 -12.49
CA ALA A 41 15.44 2.93 -13.75
C ALA A 41 14.48 2.27 -14.76
N ALA A 42 13.50 1.48 -14.30
CA ALA A 42 12.47 0.90 -15.15
C ALA A 42 11.52 1.96 -15.68
N ASP A 43 11.04 2.85 -14.82
CA ASP A 43 10.14 3.94 -15.20
C ASP A 43 10.82 4.88 -16.20
N SER A 44 12.08 5.25 -15.95
CA SER A 44 12.88 6.05 -16.89
C SER A 44 13.01 5.40 -18.28
N ARG A 45 13.07 4.06 -18.35
CA ARG A 45 13.10 3.35 -19.64
C ARG A 45 11.72 3.40 -20.30
N GLN A 46 10.66 3.20 -19.53
CA GLN A 46 9.29 3.18 -20.01
C GLN A 46 8.86 4.56 -20.54
N GLU A 47 9.17 5.65 -19.84
CA GLU A 47 8.89 7.02 -20.29
C GLU A 47 9.57 7.33 -21.62
N ARG A 48 10.81 6.87 -21.81
CA ARG A 48 11.55 7.04 -23.07
C ARG A 48 11.02 6.17 -24.21
N GLN A 49 10.36 5.06 -23.89
CA GLN A 49 9.77 4.15 -24.88
C GLN A 49 8.32 4.53 -25.24
N GLY A 50 7.65 5.31 -24.39
CA GLY A 50 6.28 5.78 -24.57
C GLY A 50 6.13 7.20 -25.15
N SER A 51 7.23 7.87 -25.50
CA SER A 51 7.25 9.21 -26.16
C SER A 51 7.44 9.12 -27.66
#